data_AF-F8LF74-F1
#
_entry.id   AF-F8LF74-F1
#
_cell.length_a   1.000
_cell.length_b   1.000
_cell.length_c   1.000
_cell.angle_alpha   90.00
_cell.angle_beta   90.00
_cell.angle_gamma   90.00
#
_symmetry.space_group_name_H-M   'P 1'
#
loop_
_entity.id
_entity.type
_entity.pdbx_description
1 polymer ?
#
loop_
_entity_poly.entity_id
_entity_poly.type
_entity_poly.pdbx_seq_one_letter_code
_entity_poly.pdbx_strand_id
1 'polypeptide(L)'
;MRKLSFAEVINHALNVTLSRTIMTSGTTLVVLLSLVLLGGHSIFDFSLVMTIGVIIGTLSSLFIAGPVMLFFHNREEKIKNSQTSLKKA
;
A
#
# COMPACT_ATOMS: atom_id res chain seq x y z
N MET A 1 -17.55 22.16 5.90
CA MET A 1 -16.54 21.11 5.65
C MET A 1 -16.67 20.05 6.75
N ARG A 2 -17.26 18.88 6.49
CA ARG A 2 -17.29 17.77 7.47
C ARG A 2 -15.84 17.34 7.69
N LYS A 3 -15.39 17.30 8.95
CA LYS A 3 -14.14 16.64 9.32
C LYS A 3 -14.35 15.15 9.07
N LEU A 4 -13.87 14.65 7.94
CA LEU A 4 -13.82 13.22 7.67
C LEU A 4 -12.98 12.56 8.77
N SER A 5 -13.42 11.43 9.29
CA SER A 5 -12.61 10.61 10.19
C SER A 5 -11.30 10.26 9.50
N PHE A 6 -10.21 10.13 10.25
CA PHE A 6 -8.90 9.75 9.69
C PHE A 6 -8.99 8.43 8.90
N ALA A 7 -9.87 7.51 9.32
CA ALA A 7 -10.18 6.28 8.58
C ALA A 7 -10.90 6.53 7.24
N GLU A 8 -11.82 7.50 7.19
CA GLU A 8 -12.50 7.87 5.94
C GLU A 8 -11.54 8.53 4.95
N VAL A 9 -10.57 9.32 5.44
CA VAL A 9 -9.53 9.94 4.60
C VAL A 9 -8.63 8.87 3.99
N ILE A 10 -8.17 7.90 4.78
CA ILE A 10 -7.34 6.79 4.28
C ILE A 10 -8.12 5.97 3.24
N ASN A 11 -9.37 5.60 3.54
CA ASN A 11 -10.20 4.82 2.61
C ASN A 11 -10.42 5.57 1.29
N HIS A 12 -10.70 6.88 1.34
CA HIS A 12 -10.84 7.69 0.14
C HIS A 12 -9.54 7.78 -0.66
N ALA A 13 -8.40 7.96 0.01
CA ALA A 13 -7.09 8.02 -0.64
C ALA A 13 -6.72 6.69 -1.33
N LEU A 14 -6.99 5.56 -0.67
CA LEU A 14 -6.82 4.23 -1.26
C LEU A 14 -7.69 4.07 -2.50
N ASN A 15 -8.97 4.43 -2.45
CA ASN A 15 -9.87 4.25 -3.59
C ASN A 15 -9.45 5.08 -4.83
N VAL A 16 -8.93 6.30 -4.63
CA VAL A 16 -8.43 7.16 -5.73
C VAL A 16 -7.14 6.63 -6.34
N THR A 17 -6.24 6.07 -5.53
CA THR A 17 -4.93 5.58 -6.00
C THR A 17 -5.01 4.16 -6.54
N LEU A 18 -5.97 3.36 -6.09
CA LEU A 18 -6.16 1.96 -6.46
C LEU A 18 -6.30 1.76 -7.98
N SER A 19 -7.10 2.58 -8.66
CA SER A 19 -7.24 2.48 -10.13
C SER A 19 -5.92 2.69 -10.86
N ARG A 20 -5.11 3.65 -10.42
CA ARG A 20 -3.79 3.91 -11.01
C ARG A 20 -2.84 2.75 -10.71
N THR A 21 -2.82 2.27 -9.47
CA THR A 21 -1.97 1.16 -9.04
C THR A 21 -2.29 -0.11 -9.81
N ILE A 22 -3.57 -0.47 -9.97
CA ILE A 22 -4.00 -1.63 -10.77
C ILE A 22 -3.57 -1.47 -12.23
N MET A 23 -3.70 -0.27 -12.79
CA MET A 23 -3.32 -0.03 -14.18
C MET A 23 -1.82 -0.18 -14.39
N THR A 24 -0.98 0.32 -13.48
CA THR A 24 0.48 0.20 -13.57
C THR A 24 0.98 -1.19 -13.21
N SER A 25 0.42 -1.85 -12.19
CA SER A 25 0.78 -3.23 -11.84
C SER A 25 0.31 -4.21 -12.92
N GLY A 26 -0.85 -3.95 -13.54
CA GLY A 26 -1.38 -4.76 -14.64
C GLY A 26 -0.51 -4.68 -15.89
N THR A 27 -0.11 -3.48 -16.32
CA THR A 27 0.76 -3.33 -17.49
C THR A 27 2.16 -3.89 -17.23
N THR A 28 2.72 -3.72 -16.03
CA THR A 28 4.00 -4.35 -15.66
C THR A 28 3.90 -5.87 -15.64
N LEU A 29 2.80 -6.45 -15.15
CA LEU A 29 2.57 -7.89 -15.22
C LEU A 29 2.52 -8.41 -16.66
N VAL A 30 1.87 -7.69 -17.57
CA VAL A 30 1.84 -8.06 -19.00
C VAL A 30 3.25 -8.08 -19.61
N VAL A 31 4.06 -7.07 -19.30
CA VAL A 31 5.46 -6.99 -19.75
C VAL A 31 6.30 -8.12 -19.14
N LEU A 32 6.15 -8.39 -17.84
CA LEU A 32 6.88 -9.46 -17.16
C LEU A 32 6.48 -10.85 -17.65
N LEU A 33 5.19 -11.10 -17.91
CA LEU A 33 4.72 -12.34 -18.55
C LEU A 33 5.37 -12.53 -19.93
N SER A 34 5.47 -11.46 -20.71
CA SER A 34 6.11 -11.50 -22.02
C SER A 34 7.60 -11.82 -21.89
N LEU A 35 8.29 -11.27 -20.90
CA LEU A 35 9.69 -11.56 -20.59
C LEU A 35 9.92 -12.99 -20.10
N VAL A 36 9.04 -13.53 -19.26
CA VAL A 36 9.14 -14.91 -18.77
C VAL A 36 8.95 -15.92 -19.91
N LEU A 37 8.02 -15.65 -20.84
CA LEU A 37 7.72 -16.55 -21.95
C LEU A 37 8.69 -16.40 -23.15
N LEU A 38 9.12 -15.18 -23.46
CA LEU A 38 9.90 -14.86 -24.68
C LEU A 38 11.35 -14.44 -24.40
N GLY A 39 11.73 -14.17 -23.15
CA GLY A 39 13.01 -13.55 -22.80
C GLY A 39 14.23 -14.47 -22.84
N GLY A 40 14.03 -15.79 -22.91
CA GLY A 40 15.12 -16.76 -22.93
C GLY A 40 15.84 -16.94 -21.58
N HIS A 41 16.84 -17.84 -21.54
CA HIS A 41 17.45 -18.30 -20.29
C HIS A 41 18.13 -17.21 -19.45
N SER A 42 18.70 -16.18 -20.07
CA SER A 42 19.52 -15.20 -19.34
C SER A 42 18.73 -14.24 -18.45
N ILE A 43 17.44 -14.01 -18.74
CA ILE A 43 16.56 -13.09 -17.99
C ILE A 43 15.36 -13.80 -17.36
N PHE A 44 15.25 -15.12 -17.53
CA PHE A 44 14.18 -15.92 -16.97
C PHE A 44 14.13 -15.83 -15.45
N ASP A 45 15.25 -16.09 -14.78
CA ASP A 45 15.31 -16.06 -13.31
C ASP A 45 15.00 -14.66 -12.75
N PHE A 46 15.49 -13.61 -13.42
CA PHE A 46 15.23 -12.23 -13.03
C PHE A 46 13.76 -11.85 -13.20
N SER A 47 13.17 -12.15 -14.36
CA SER A 47 11.77 -11.83 -14.66
C SER A 47 10.80 -12.62 -13.77
N LEU A 48 11.14 -13.86 -13.40
CA LEU A 48 10.37 -14.67 -12.45
C LEU A 48 10.33 -14.02 -11.06
N VAL A 49 11.48 -13.61 -10.53
CA VAL A 49 11.58 -12.92 -9.23
C VAL A 49 10.83 -11.58 -9.28
N MET A 50 10.97 -10.82 -10.36
CA MET A 50 10.25 -9.55 -10.54
C MET A 50 8.74 -9.75 -10.60
N THR A 51 8.26 -10.79 -11.27
CA THR A 51 6.82 -11.12 -11.35
C THR A 51 6.26 -11.36 -9.95
N ILE A 52 6.91 -12.22 -9.17
CA ILE A 52 6.50 -12.51 -7.79
C ILE A 52 6.57 -11.24 -6.93
N GLY A 53 7.63 -10.45 -7.07
CA GLY A 53 7.82 -9.20 -6.34
C GLY A 53 6.74 -8.16 -6.61
N VAL A 54 6.33 -7.97 -7.86
CA VAL A 54 5.26 -7.03 -8.23
C VAL A 54 3.92 -7.46 -7.65
N ILE A 55 3.59 -8.76 -7.69
CA ILE A 55 2.34 -9.28 -7.13
C ILE A 55 2.27 -9.03 -5.63
N ILE A 56 3.30 -9.47 -4.90
CA ILE A 56 3.34 -9.35 -3.44
C ILE A 56 3.45 -7.88 -3.02
N GLY A 57 4.29 -7.09 -3.69
CA GLY A 57 4.50 -5.68 -3.38
C GLY A 57 3.24 -4.83 -3.59
N THR A 58 2.51 -5.08 -4.67
CA THR A 58 1.28 -4.34 -4.99
C THR A 58 0.18 -4.62 -3.96
N LEU A 59 -0.06 -5.89 -3.64
CA LEU A 59 -1.08 -6.27 -2.65
C LEU A 59 -0.67 -5.85 -1.23
N SER A 60 0.61 -5.95 -0.89
CA SER A 60 1.14 -5.50 0.40
C SER A 60 0.92 -4.00 0.60
N SER A 61 1.28 -3.17 -0.38
CA SER A 61 1.13 -1.72 -0.26
C SER A 61 -0.33 -1.26 -0.17
N LEU A 62 -1.27 -1.93 -0.84
CA LEU A 62 -2.68 -1.56 -0.84
C LEU A 62 -3.41 -2.00 0.43
N PHE A 63 -3.16 -3.22 0.89
CA PHE A 63 -3.94 -3.83 1.98
C PHE A 63 -3.28 -3.75 3.36
N ILE A 64 -1.95 -3.74 3.45
CA ILE A 64 -1.25 -3.71 4.74
C ILE A 64 -1.01 -2.27 5.21
N ALA A 65 -0.70 -1.32 4.30
CA ALA A 65 -0.34 0.04 4.69
C ALA A 65 -1.47 0.80 5.40
N GLY A 66 -2.72 0.65 4.94
CA GLY A 66 -3.90 1.30 5.54
C GLY A 66 -4.11 0.97 7.02
N PRO A 67 -4.29 -0.31 7.41
CA PRO A 67 -4.49 -0.70 8.81
C PRO A 67 -3.25 -0.44 9.67
N VAL A 68 -2.04 -0.58 9.11
CA VAL A 68 -0.80 -0.20 9.81
C VAL A 68 -0.82 1.29 10.16
N MET A 69 -1.19 2.15 9.21
CA MET A 69 -1.26 3.59 9.44
C MET A 69 -2.34 3.98 10.46
N LEU A 70 -3.50 3.31 10.45
CA LEU A 70 -4.52 3.48 11.47
C LEU A 70 -4.03 3.07 12.86
N PHE A 71 -3.27 2.00 12.96
CA PHE A 71 -2.69 1.56 14.23
C PHE A 71 -1.70 2.58 14.80
N PHE A 72 -0.84 3.16 13.96
CA PHE A 72 0.06 4.24 14.37
C PHE A 72 -0.70 5.49 14.81
N HIS A 73 -1.72 5.91 14.06
CA HIS A 73 -2.53 7.09 14.40
C HIS A 73 -3.25 6.94 15.75
N ASN A 74 -3.86 5.78 16.01
CA ASN A 74 -4.53 5.49 17.29
C ASN A 74 -3.57 5.48 18.49
N ARG A 75 -2.28 5.12 18.26
CA ARG A 75 -1.24 5.20 19.30
C ARG A 75 -0.86 6.65 19.59
N GLU A 76 -0.71 7.48 18.57
CA GLU A 76 -0.41 8.90 18.74
C GLU A 76 -1.55 9.66 19.44
N GLU A 77 -2.81 9.37 19.10
CA GLU A 77 -3.97 9.96 19.81
C GLU A 77 -4.00 9.58 21.30
N LYS A 78 -3.69 8.31 21.64
CA LYS A 78 -3.59 7.88 23.04
C LYS A 78 -2.51 8.63 23.81
N ILE A 79 -1.34 8.85 23.21
CA ILE A 79 -0.23 9.57 23.84
C ILE A 79 -0.58 11.05 24.06
N LYS A 80 -1.22 11.70 23.07
CA LYS A 80 -1.70 13.09 23.19
C LYS A 80 -2.74 13.26 24.30
N ASN A 81 -3.69 12.34 24.40
CA ASN A 81 -4.74 12.41 25.43
C ASN A 81 -4.18 12.20 26.84
N SER A 82 -3.18 11.32 27.01
CA SER A 82 -2.54 11.08 28.32
C SER A 82 -1.72 12.28 28.82
N GLN A 83 -0.98 12.96 27.92
CA GLN A 83 -0.27 14.22 28.25
C GLN A 83 -1.22 15.35 28.63
N THR A 84 -2.38 15.45 27.97
CA THR A 84 -3.38 16.50 28.25
C THR A 84 -4.04 16.30 29.61
N SER A 85 -4.16 15.04 30.07
CA SER A 85 -4.70 14.72 31.41
C SER A 85 -3.72 15.03 32.54
N LEU A 86 -2.40 14.89 32.29
CA LEU A 86 -1.36 15.19 33.28
C LEU A 86 -1.07 16.69 33.40
N LYS A 87 -1.23 17.46 32.31
CA LYS A 87 -1.08 18.93 32.34
C LYS A 87 -2.25 19.67 32.99
N LYS A 88 -3.38 18.97 33.23
CA LYS A 88 -4.61 19.53 33.80
C LYS A 88 -4.79 19.23 35.30
N ALA A 89 -3.93 18.40 35.88
CA ALA A 89 -3.85 18.11 37.31
C ALA A 89 -2.73 18.94 37.93
#